data_AF-A0A9P1G931-F1
#
_entry.id   AF-A0A9P1G931-F1
#
_cell.length_a   1.000
_cell.length_b   1.000
_cell.length_c   1.000
_cell.angle_alpha   90.00
_cell.angle_beta   90.00
_cell.angle_gamma   90.00
#
_symmetry.space_group_name_H-M   'P 1'
#
loop_
_entity.id
_entity.type
_entity.pdbx_description
1 polymer ?
#
loop_
_entity_poly.entity_id
_entity_poly.type
_entity_poly.pdbx_seq_one_letter_code
_entity_poly.pdbx_strand_id
1 'polypeptide(L)'
;MSLSSGPSATATENQLLRKTLMKDLYTRISMKSEQVVWNQLRRHPQEVQRARDLTVEEMLASQHERYGLGRSVVRYSQKQVSPLTWPGDDAGTQGAVCKSHVCLDVLVSSLGGSPNASKLMFTTLPLQHEPYRRLWQRFCRLEKWLELAARPSSEECPEEADLLAHEVDDISALRQRMELVQKELWSSLPVDFEDEHLEVRPSQLGVEAGLGLFATKALPANQLVVHYGGNIHTLKSSMKLQDQEYVMRLGQTASAVDELAAACRHQRPQHALSQPCSHDGSLYVDAGPHLAVKGRYINDCRSLDSYNLQLVCCPEKHVAELFTTRDVEEGEELFFDYGHRYWDDRLATGAVCKVLRKQIPIEYQ
;
A
#
# COMPACT_ATOMS: atom_id res chain seq x y z
N MET A 1 44.82 -3.04 -44.66
CA MET A 1 43.44 -3.34 -44.21
C MET A 1 43.54 -4.03 -42.87
N SER A 2 43.26 -3.29 -41.78
CA SER A 2 43.32 -3.81 -40.41
C SER A 2 41.88 -4.06 -39.95
N LEU A 3 41.55 -5.32 -39.68
CA LEU A 3 40.25 -5.71 -39.14
C LEU A 3 40.32 -5.61 -37.61
N SER A 4 39.53 -4.71 -37.02
CA SER A 4 39.36 -4.63 -35.57
C SER A 4 38.40 -5.73 -35.09
N SER A 5 38.86 -6.58 -34.17
CA SER A 5 38.03 -7.55 -33.46
C SER A 5 37.14 -6.82 -32.45
N GLY A 6 35.82 -6.84 -32.71
CA GLY A 6 34.82 -6.37 -31.74
C GLY A 6 34.74 -7.29 -30.51
N PRO A 7 34.27 -6.80 -29.36
CA PRO A 7 34.15 -7.59 -28.15
C PRO A 7 33.16 -8.75 -28.32
N SER A 8 33.58 -9.93 -27.90
CA SER A 8 32.76 -11.15 -27.85
C SER A 8 31.49 -10.92 -27.03
N ALA A 9 30.34 -11.38 -27.55
CA ALA A 9 29.01 -11.26 -26.93
C ALA A 9 28.97 -11.73 -25.47
N THR A 10 29.86 -12.65 -25.09
CA THR A 10 30.00 -13.18 -23.72
C THR A 10 30.49 -12.16 -22.69
N ALA A 11 31.21 -11.11 -23.09
CA ALA A 11 31.71 -10.08 -22.16
C ALA A 11 30.58 -9.13 -21.73
N THR A 12 29.71 -8.74 -22.66
CA THR A 12 28.57 -7.85 -22.42
C THR A 12 27.52 -8.52 -21.54
N GLU A 13 27.26 -9.82 -21.77
CA GLU A 13 26.28 -10.59 -21.01
C GLU A 13 26.73 -10.81 -19.55
N ASN A 14 28.02 -11.11 -19.33
CA ASN A 14 28.60 -11.20 -17.99
C ASN A 14 28.60 -9.85 -17.24
N GLN A 15 28.77 -8.74 -17.95
CA GLN A 15 28.73 -7.41 -17.34
C GLN A 15 27.30 -7.04 -16.93
N LEU A 16 26.29 -7.40 -17.72
CA LEU A 16 24.88 -7.16 -17.40
C LEU A 16 24.44 -8.01 -16.20
N LEU A 17 24.83 -9.29 -16.15
CA LEU A 17 24.49 -10.19 -15.05
C LEU A 17 25.14 -9.74 -13.72
N ARG A 18 26.39 -9.28 -13.75
CA ARG A 18 27.06 -8.69 -12.57
C ARG A 18 26.35 -7.43 -12.08
N LYS A 19 25.88 -6.57 -12.99
CA LYS A 19 25.08 -5.38 -12.62
C LYS A 19 23.76 -5.76 -11.97
N THR A 20 23.07 -6.78 -12.49
CA THR A 20 21.80 -7.27 -11.94
C THR A 20 21.99 -7.87 -10.55
N LEU A 21 23.01 -8.73 -10.34
CA LEU A 21 23.28 -9.33 -9.03
C LEU A 21 23.72 -8.28 -7.99
N MET A 22 24.52 -7.30 -8.39
CA MET A 22 24.91 -6.20 -7.49
C MET A 22 23.72 -5.32 -7.11
N LYS A 23 22.80 -5.07 -8.05
CA LYS A 23 21.55 -4.34 -7.78
C LYS A 23 20.65 -5.12 -6.81
N ASP A 24 20.55 -6.44 -6.96
CA ASP A 24 19.76 -7.29 -6.07
C ASP A 24 20.37 -7.35 -4.66
N LEU A 25 21.70 -7.45 -4.56
CA LEU A 25 22.44 -7.39 -3.30
C LEU A 25 22.25 -6.03 -2.61
N TYR A 26 22.34 -4.92 -3.36
CA TYR A 26 22.10 -3.58 -2.85
C TYR A 26 20.67 -3.40 -2.34
N THR A 27 19.70 -3.90 -3.09
CA THR A 27 18.26 -3.82 -2.74
C THR A 27 17.97 -4.59 -1.45
N ARG A 28 18.59 -5.75 -1.23
CA ARG A 28 18.42 -6.55 -0.01
C ARG A 28 19.16 -5.96 1.20
N ILE A 29 20.31 -5.33 0.97
CA ILE A 29 21.07 -4.64 2.01
C ILE A 29 20.41 -3.28 2.39
N SER A 30 19.71 -2.64 1.44
CA SER A 30 18.99 -1.37 1.57
C SER A 30 17.79 -1.39 2.54
N MET A 31 17.49 -2.52 3.18
CA MET A 31 16.56 -2.56 4.33
C MET A 31 17.19 -2.09 5.65
N LYS A 32 18.49 -1.78 5.66
CA LYS A 32 19.16 -1.01 6.73
C LYS A 32 19.59 0.34 6.19
N SER A 33 19.50 1.39 7.01
CA SER A 33 19.89 2.74 6.60
C SER A 33 21.29 2.74 6.00
N GLU A 34 21.46 3.47 4.89
CA GLU A 34 22.67 3.50 4.06
C GLU A 34 23.96 3.71 4.88
N GLN A 35 23.85 4.46 5.99
CA GLN A 35 24.91 4.72 6.96
C GLN A 35 25.39 3.46 7.71
N VAL A 36 24.48 2.56 8.10
CA VAL A 36 24.80 1.31 8.82
C VAL A 36 25.53 0.35 7.91
N VAL A 37 25.12 0.29 6.64
CA VAL A 37 25.72 -0.53 5.59
C VAL A 37 27.16 -0.08 5.32
N TRP A 38 27.38 1.22 5.15
CA TRP A 38 28.72 1.77 4.93
C TRP A 38 29.66 1.57 6.12
N ASN A 39 29.14 1.59 7.35
CA ASN A 39 29.92 1.33 8.56
C ASN A 39 30.28 -0.15 8.73
N GLN A 40 29.41 -1.08 8.31
CA GLN A 40 29.71 -2.51 8.31
C GLN A 40 30.71 -2.88 7.21
N LEU A 41 30.57 -2.34 5.99
CA LEU A 41 31.50 -2.59 4.89
C LEU A 41 32.91 -2.04 5.18
N ARG A 42 33.03 -0.90 5.87
CA ARG A 42 34.32 -0.35 6.31
C ARG A 42 35.08 -1.24 7.30
N ARG A 43 34.37 -2.10 8.04
CA ARG A 43 34.98 -3.01 9.03
C ARG A 43 35.52 -4.29 8.41
N HIS A 44 35.12 -4.63 7.17
CA HIS A 44 35.50 -5.88 6.51
C HIS A 44 35.99 -5.67 5.07
N PRO A 45 37.06 -4.86 4.85
CA PRO A 45 37.56 -4.55 3.51
C PRO A 45 38.02 -5.79 2.72
N GLN A 46 38.44 -6.85 3.41
CA GLN A 46 38.84 -8.12 2.81
C GLN A 46 37.65 -8.88 2.21
N GLU A 47 36.46 -8.78 2.81
CA GLU A 47 35.25 -9.44 2.28
C GLU A 47 34.72 -8.72 1.04
N VAL A 48 34.83 -7.39 1.01
CA VAL A 48 34.50 -6.59 -0.18
C VAL A 48 35.43 -6.89 -1.34
N GLN A 49 36.73 -7.03 -1.07
CA GLN A 49 37.71 -7.42 -2.09
C GLN A 49 37.46 -8.85 -2.57
N ARG A 50 37.21 -9.79 -1.65
CA ARG A 50 36.86 -11.18 -1.99
C ARG A 50 35.61 -11.27 -2.86
N ALA A 51 34.58 -10.47 -2.59
CA ALA A 51 33.36 -10.44 -3.41
C ALA A 51 33.60 -9.88 -4.82
N ARG A 52 34.57 -8.97 -4.99
CA ARG A 52 34.96 -8.42 -6.30
C ARG A 52 35.73 -9.43 -7.16
N ASP A 53 36.50 -10.30 -6.51
CA ASP A 53 37.41 -11.22 -7.19
C ASP A 53 36.74 -12.56 -7.55
N LEU A 54 35.50 -12.82 -7.10
CA LEU A 54 34.76 -14.03 -7.48
C LEU A 54 34.28 -13.98 -8.95
N THR A 55 34.45 -15.10 -9.63
CA THR A 55 33.81 -15.36 -10.92
C THR A 55 32.32 -15.61 -10.72
N VAL A 56 31.52 -15.42 -11.78
CA VAL A 56 30.05 -15.60 -11.73
C VAL A 56 29.68 -17.02 -11.28
N GLU A 57 30.46 -18.02 -11.71
CA GLU A 57 30.28 -19.43 -11.35
C GLU A 57 30.56 -19.69 -9.86
N GLU A 58 31.59 -19.04 -9.30
CA GLU A 58 31.90 -19.13 -7.88
C GLU A 58 30.88 -18.39 -7.00
N MET A 59 30.32 -17.28 -7.48
CA MET A 59 29.23 -16.58 -6.80
C MET A 59 27.97 -17.46 -6.72
N LEU A 60 27.62 -18.14 -7.81
CA LEU A 60 26.46 -19.04 -7.86
C LEU A 60 26.68 -20.31 -7.03
N ALA A 61 27.88 -20.90 -7.06
CA ALA A 61 28.24 -22.06 -6.25
C ALA A 61 28.22 -21.75 -4.74
N SER A 62 28.71 -20.57 -4.34
CA SER A 62 28.68 -20.13 -2.94
C SER A 62 27.24 -19.92 -2.42
N GLN A 63 26.32 -19.46 -3.28
CA GLN A 63 24.90 -19.35 -2.91
C GLN A 63 24.28 -20.74 -2.76
N HIS A 64 24.52 -21.67 -3.68
CA HIS A 64 24.00 -23.04 -3.59
C HIS A 64 24.45 -23.78 -2.32
N GLU A 65 25.73 -23.65 -1.94
CA GLU A 65 26.29 -24.26 -0.73
C GLU A 65 25.71 -23.64 0.55
N ARG A 66 25.53 -22.32 0.57
CA ARG A 66 25.02 -21.58 1.74
C ARG A 66 23.53 -21.83 2.01
N TYR A 67 22.77 -22.29 1.02
CA TYR A 67 21.33 -22.59 1.16
C TYR A 67 20.97 -24.08 1.05
N GLY A 68 21.95 -24.98 1.03
CA GLY A 68 21.69 -26.44 1.03
C GLY A 68 20.96 -26.95 -0.21
N LEU A 69 21.01 -26.22 -1.33
CA LEU A 69 20.36 -26.62 -2.57
C LEU A 69 21.26 -27.62 -3.31
N GLY A 70 20.96 -28.91 -3.14
CA GLY A 70 21.69 -30.02 -3.77
C GLY A 70 21.89 -29.82 -5.27
N ARG A 71 23.05 -30.26 -5.79
CA ARG A 71 23.42 -30.13 -7.21
C ARG A 71 22.48 -30.94 -8.10
N SER A 72 21.47 -30.30 -8.68
CA SER A 72 20.75 -30.83 -9.84
C SER A 72 21.27 -30.19 -11.12
N VAL A 73 21.84 -31.03 -11.99
CA VAL A 73 22.31 -30.64 -13.32
C VAL A 73 21.10 -30.40 -14.22
N VAL A 74 20.82 -29.13 -14.55
CA VAL A 74 19.81 -28.77 -15.56
C VAL A 74 20.47 -28.83 -16.94
N ARG A 75 20.14 -29.84 -17.74
CA ARG A 75 20.41 -29.83 -19.19
C ARG A 75 19.28 -29.10 -19.89
N TYR A 76 19.58 -28.01 -20.58
CA TYR A 76 18.67 -27.39 -21.54
C TYR A 76 18.65 -28.24 -22.81
N SER A 77 17.48 -28.79 -23.19
CA SER A 77 17.25 -29.28 -24.54
C SER A 77 16.41 -28.25 -25.30
N GLN A 78 16.92 -27.85 -26.46
CA GLN A 78 16.28 -26.90 -27.35
C GLN A 78 15.20 -27.67 -28.12
N LYS A 79 13.92 -27.47 -27.80
CA LYS A 79 12.81 -27.95 -28.63
C LYS A 79 12.39 -26.84 -29.59
N GLN A 80 12.60 -27.09 -30.88
CA GLN A 80 11.99 -26.32 -31.97
C GLN A 80 10.47 -26.43 -31.89
N VAL A 81 9.77 -25.29 -31.97
CA VAL A 81 8.32 -25.22 -32.12
C VAL A 81 8.04 -24.89 -33.59
N SER A 82 7.33 -25.79 -34.28
CA SER A 82 6.81 -25.56 -35.63
C SER A 82 5.58 -24.64 -35.58
N PRO A 83 5.33 -23.81 -36.62
CA PRO A 83 4.19 -22.90 -36.63
C PRO A 83 2.89 -23.66 -36.92
N LEU A 84 1.86 -23.42 -36.10
CA LEU A 84 0.49 -23.83 -36.38
C LEU A 84 -0.13 -22.88 -37.41
N THR A 85 -0.55 -23.44 -38.54
CA THR A 85 -1.43 -22.79 -39.53
C THR A 85 -2.89 -22.85 -39.08
N TRP A 86 -3.58 -21.72 -39.20
CA TRP A 86 -5.03 -21.60 -39.03
C TRP A 86 -5.77 -21.91 -40.34
N PRO A 87 -6.91 -22.64 -40.31
CA PRO A 87 -7.82 -22.68 -41.45
C PRO A 87 -9.02 -21.75 -41.23
N GLY A 88 -9.28 -20.93 -42.25
CA GLY A 88 -10.61 -20.77 -42.85
C GLY A 88 -11.62 -19.86 -42.15
N ASP A 89 -11.82 -18.70 -42.74
CA ASP A 89 -13.08 -17.96 -42.73
C ASP A 89 -14.23 -18.84 -43.24
N ASP A 90 -15.40 -18.77 -42.57
CA ASP A 90 -16.68 -18.81 -43.28
C ASP A 90 -17.81 -18.14 -42.48
N ALA A 91 -18.47 -17.23 -43.20
CA ALA A 91 -19.77 -16.58 -43.06
C ALA A 91 -20.71 -16.88 -41.87
N GLY A 92 -21.07 -15.79 -41.17
CA GLY A 92 -22.46 -15.33 -41.13
C GLY A 92 -23.38 -15.87 -40.03
N THR A 93 -23.64 -15.07 -38.99
CA THR A 93 -25.00 -14.94 -38.41
C THR A 93 -25.15 -13.64 -37.62
N GLN A 94 -26.19 -12.86 -37.95
CA GLN A 94 -26.72 -11.77 -37.13
C GLN A 94 -27.38 -12.36 -35.88
N GLY A 95 -27.16 -11.77 -34.70
CA GLY A 95 -27.79 -12.21 -33.46
C GLY A 95 -27.66 -11.24 -32.30
N ALA A 96 -28.73 -10.46 -32.08
CA ALA A 96 -29.23 -9.87 -30.84
C ALA A 96 -28.24 -9.48 -29.72
N VAL A 97 -28.17 -8.18 -29.46
CA VAL A 97 -27.66 -7.58 -28.21
C VAL A 97 -28.64 -7.91 -27.07
N CYS A 98 -28.28 -8.87 -26.22
CA CYS A 98 -28.99 -9.13 -24.97
C CYS A 98 -28.36 -8.27 -23.86
N LYS A 99 -29.07 -7.21 -23.44
CA LYS A 99 -28.75 -6.46 -22.23
C LYS A 99 -29.22 -7.27 -21.02
N SER A 100 -28.31 -7.90 -20.28
CA SER A 100 -28.61 -8.48 -18.97
C SER A 100 -28.03 -7.57 -17.86
N HIS A 101 -28.84 -6.62 -17.41
CA HIS A 101 -28.75 -6.02 -16.08
C HIS A 101 -29.77 -6.72 -15.18
N VAL A 102 -29.57 -8.01 -14.89
CA VAL A 102 -30.38 -8.75 -13.90
C VAL A 102 -29.50 -9.85 -13.32
N CYS A 103 -28.67 -9.53 -12.34
CA CYS A 103 -28.07 -10.52 -11.45
C CYS A 103 -27.51 -9.84 -10.20
N LEU A 104 -28.38 -9.20 -9.41
CA LEU A 104 -28.05 -8.82 -8.02
C LEU A 104 -29.25 -8.80 -7.06
N ASP A 105 -30.49 -8.98 -7.54
CA ASP A 105 -31.69 -8.88 -6.69
C ASP A 105 -32.09 -10.18 -5.96
N VAL A 106 -31.44 -11.31 -6.24
CA VAL A 106 -31.90 -12.62 -5.73
C VAL A 106 -31.36 -12.98 -4.34
N LEU A 107 -30.39 -12.24 -3.79
CA LEU A 107 -29.74 -12.58 -2.52
C LEU A 107 -30.29 -11.86 -1.28
N VAL A 108 -31.22 -10.92 -1.43
CA VAL A 108 -31.74 -10.13 -0.29
C VAL A 108 -32.95 -10.77 0.39
N SER A 109 -33.60 -11.76 -0.22
CA SER A 109 -34.88 -12.30 0.27
C SER A 109 -34.77 -13.40 1.33
N SER A 110 -33.57 -13.85 1.72
CA SER A 110 -33.38 -15.00 2.62
C SER A 110 -32.78 -14.69 3.99
N LEU A 111 -32.49 -13.42 4.30
CA LEU A 111 -32.04 -13.01 5.63
C LEU A 111 -33.17 -12.21 6.30
N GLY A 112 -33.68 -12.74 7.42
CA GLY A 112 -34.81 -12.20 8.16
C GLY A 112 -34.68 -10.70 8.40
N GLY A 113 -35.79 -9.98 8.13
CA GLY A 113 -35.86 -8.53 8.11
C GLY A 113 -35.39 -7.89 9.42
N SER A 114 -34.17 -7.35 9.39
CA SER A 114 -33.81 -6.23 10.23
C SER A 114 -34.20 -4.95 9.49
N PRO A 115 -35.06 -4.07 10.04
CA PRO A 115 -35.44 -2.81 9.40
C PRO A 115 -34.26 -1.84 9.17
N ASN A 116 -33.05 -2.16 9.66
CA ASN A 116 -31.84 -1.40 9.40
C ASN A 116 -31.01 -1.92 8.20
N ALA A 117 -31.33 -3.09 7.62
CA ALA A 117 -30.56 -3.64 6.50
C ALA A 117 -30.69 -2.81 5.21
N SER A 118 -31.81 -2.10 5.04
CA SER A 118 -32.07 -1.27 3.85
C SER A 118 -31.31 0.06 3.84
N LYS A 119 -30.66 0.44 4.96
CA LYS A 119 -29.89 1.68 5.09
C LYS A 119 -28.37 1.49 4.96
N LEU A 120 -27.90 0.24 4.80
CA LEU A 120 -26.65 -0.06 4.09
C LEU A 120 -26.84 0.18 2.59
N MET A 121 -27.32 1.37 2.25
CA MET A 121 -27.23 1.92 0.90
C MET A 121 -25.74 1.94 0.58
N PHE A 122 -25.36 1.19 -0.46
CA PHE A 122 -24.02 1.15 -0.99
C PHE A 122 -23.47 2.58 -1.12
N THR A 123 -22.64 3.01 -0.17
CA THR A 123 -21.75 4.14 -0.37
C THR A 123 -20.99 3.80 -1.64
N THR A 124 -21.27 4.51 -2.73
CA THR A 124 -20.66 4.24 -4.02
C THR A 124 -19.16 4.27 -3.78
N LEU A 125 -18.46 3.18 -4.13
CA LEU A 125 -17.02 3.11 -3.88
C LEU A 125 -16.38 4.38 -4.46
N PRO A 126 -15.46 5.06 -3.78
CA PRO A 126 -14.79 6.25 -4.30
C PRO A 126 -14.26 6.07 -5.73
N LEU A 127 -13.78 4.86 -6.04
CA LEU A 127 -13.34 4.49 -7.40
C LEU A 127 -14.48 4.37 -8.42
N GLN A 128 -15.74 4.31 -8.03
CA GLN A 128 -16.91 4.41 -8.90
C GLN A 128 -17.38 5.87 -9.08
N HIS A 129 -16.97 6.78 -8.20
CA HIS A 129 -17.24 8.20 -8.34
C HIS A 129 -16.28 8.81 -9.38
N GLU A 130 -16.80 9.14 -10.56
CA GLU A 130 -15.99 9.54 -11.72
C GLU A 130 -15.09 10.77 -11.46
N PRO A 131 -15.55 11.85 -10.78
CA PRO A 131 -14.66 12.96 -10.41
C PRO A 131 -13.46 12.52 -9.56
N TYR A 132 -13.71 11.67 -8.55
CA TYR A 132 -12.66 11.15 -7.68
C TYR A 132 -11.67 10.28 -8.46
N ARG A 133 -12.17 9.38 -9.31
CA ARG A 133 -11.35 8.50 -10.14
C ARG A 133 -10.42 9.30 -11.05
N ARG A 134 -10.90 10.37 -11.68
CA ARG A 134 -10.09 11.24 -12.54
C ARG A 134 -8.99 11.94 -11.77
N LEU A 135 -9.31 12.50 -10.60
CA LEU A 135 -8.33 13.12 -9.71
C LEU A 135 -7.28 12.11 -9.24
N TRP A 136 -7.66 10.86 -8.99
CA TRP A 136 -6.74 9.81 -8.59
C TRP A 136 -5.78 9.43 -9.72
N GLN A 137 -6.30 9.25 -10.94
CA GLN A 137 -5.47 9.00 -12.12
C GLN A 137 -4.49 10.15 -12.39
N ARG A 138 -4.96 11.40 -12.25
CA ARG A 138 -4.14 12.61 -12.33
C ARG A 138 -3.02 12.59 -11.29
N PHE A 139 -3.34 12.32 -10.02
CA PHE A 139 -2.35 12.20 -8.95
C PHE A 139 -1.30 11.12 -9.26
N CYS A 140 -1.71 9.92 -9.66
CA CYS A 140 -0.78 8.84 -10.01
C CYS A 140 0.17 9.19 -11.15
N ARG A 141 -0.28 9.98 -12.14
CA ARG A 141 0.58 10.44 -13.24
C ARG A 141 1.60 11.48 -12.77
N LEU A 142 1.17 12.45 -11.97
CA LEU A 142 2.07 13.46 -11.39
C LEU A 142 3.13 12.80 -10.49
N GLU A 143 2.74 11.81 -9.68
CA GLU A 143 3.68 11.05 -8.85
C GLU A 143 4.69 10.28 -9.71
N LYS A 144 4.24 9.60 -10.78
CA LYS A 144 5.14 8.93 -11.73
C LYS A 144 6.10 9.91 -12.41
N TRP A 145 5.62 11.09 -12.80
CA TRP A 145 6.46 12.14 -13.36
C TRP A 145 7.52 12.57 -12.35
N LEU A 146 7.11 12.89 -11.12
CA LEU A 146 8.02 13.35 -10.07
C LEU A 146 9.07 12.29 -9.69
N GLU A 147 8.67 11.02 -9.58
CA GLU A 147 9.53 9.96 -9.05
C GLU A 147 10.38 9.24 -10.10
N LEU A 148 9.88 9.15 -11.33
CA LEU A 148 10.53 8.39 -12.42
C LEU A 148 11.00 9.26 -13.57
N ALA A 149 10.80 10.58 -13.49
CA ALA A 149 10.98 11.51 -14.62
C ALA A 149 10.19 11.05 -15.87
N ALA A 150 9.08 10.31 -15.65
CA ALA A 150 8.23 9.78 -16.70
C ALA A 150 7.14 10.81 -17.02
N ARG A 151 7.48 11.76 -17.90
CA ARG A 151 6.60 12.85 -18.31
C ARG A 151 5.36 12.32 -19.06
N PRO A 152 4.13 12.64 -18.62
CA PRO A 152 2.93 12.24 -19.33
C PRO A 152 2.79 13.01 -20.65
N SER A 153 2.03 12.46 -21.59
CA SER A 153 1.66 13.22 -22.79
C SER A 153 0.60 14.28 -22.48
N SER A 154 0.50 15.31 -23.33
CA SER A 154 -0.56 16.33 -23.22
C SER A 154 -1.96 15.75 -23.40
N GLU A 155 -2.09 14.65 -24.15
CA GLU A 155 -3.35 13.92 -24.32
C GLU A 155 -3.72 13.14 -23.06
N GLU A 156 -2.73 12.61 -22.34
CA GLU A 156 -2.96 11.91 -21.08
C GLU A 156 -3.41 12.91 -20.00
N CYS A 157 -2.72 14.04 -19.84
CA CYS A 157 -2.93 14.97 -18.74
C CYS A 157 -3.11 16.42 -19.23
N PRO A 158 -4.23 16.74 -19.92
CA PRO A 158 -4.46 18.08 -20.46
C PRO A 158 -4.54 19.17 -19.38
N GLU A 159 -4.88 18.81 -18.14
CA GLU A 159 -4.91 19.71 -16.98
C GLU A 159 -3.51 20.22 -16.59
N GLU A 160 -2.46 19.56 -17.06
CA GLU A 160 -1.05 19.86 -16.79
C GLU A 160 -0.34 20.49 -17.99
N ALA A 161 -1.11 21.03 -18.94
CA ALA A 161 -0.57 21.63 -20.16
C ALA A 161 0.44 22.76 -19.88
N ASP A 162 0.28 23.50 -18.77
CA ASP A 162 1.22 24.54 -18.36
C ASP A 162 2.58 23.96 -17.93
N LEU A 163 2.57 22.92 -17.09
CA LEU A 163 3.80 22.21 -16.71
C LEU A 163 4.45 21.54 -17.93
N LEU A 164 3.64 20.97 -18.82
CA LEU A 164 4.08 20.30 -20.05
C LEU A 164 4.53 21.27 -21.16
N ALA A 165 4.34 22.58 -21.03
CA ALA A 165 4.83 23.56 -21.99
C ALA A 165 6.33 23.87 -21.79
N HIS A 166 6.88 23.59 -20.61
CA HIS A 166 8.29 23.85 -20.31
C HIS A 166 9.20 22.78 -20.89
N GLU A 167 10.32 23.18 -21.50
CA GLU A 167 11.34 22.23 -22.00
C GLU A 167 12.02 21.47 -20.86
N VAL A 168 12.17 22.12 -19.71
CA VAL A 168 12.78 21.55 -18.49
C VAL A 168 11.72 21.46 -17.40
N ASP A 169 11.67 20.31 -16.73
CA ASP A 169 10.70 20.05 -15.67
C ASP A 169 10.97 20.93 -14.44
N ASP A 170 9.99 21.78 -14.07
CA ASP A 170 10.01 22.52 -12.81
C ASP A 170 9.50 21.62 -11.67
N ILE A 171 10.44 20.99 -10.96
CA ILE A 171 10.16 20.09 -9.85
C ILE A 171 9.40 20.78 -8.70
N SER A 172 9.61 22.09 -8.51
CA SER A 172 8.89 22.84 -7.48
C SER A 172 7.43 23.02 -7.86
N ALA A 173 7.16 23.44 -9.09
CA ALA A 173 5.81 23.56 -9.61
C ALA A 173 5.07 22.22 -9.63
N LEU A 174 5.76 21.13 -10.00
CA LEU A 174 5.20 19.78 -9.99
C LEU A 174 4.78 19.32 -8.59
N ARG A 175 5.58 19.61 -7.55
CA ARG A 175 5.23 19.31 -6.15
C ARG A 175 4.01 20.10 -5.69
N GLN A 176 3.99 21.40 -5.97
CA GLN A 176 2.84 22.25 -5.65
C GLN A 176 1.56 21.74 -6.32
N ARG A 177 1.66 21.29 -7.58
CA ARG A 177 0.53 20.69 -8.29
C ARG A 177 0.05 19.40 -7.64
N MET A 178 0.97 18.53 -7.22
CA MET A 178 0.60 17.30 -6.49
C MET A 178 -0.14 17.61 -5.18
N GLU A 179 0.31 18.59 -4.41
CA GLU A 179 -0.36 19.01 -3.17
C GLU A 179 -1.78 19.52 -3.43
N LEU A 180 -1.97 20.31 -4.49
CA LEU A 180 -3.30 20.78 -4.91
C LEU A 180 -4.22 19.62 -5.29
N VAL A 181 -3.74 18.70 -6.13
CA VAL A 181 -4.52 17.51 -6.54
C VAL A 181 -4.85 16.63 -5.34
N GLN A 182 -3.94 16.50 -4.36
CA GLN A 182 -4.19 15.74 -3.14
C GLN A 182 -5.29 16.39 -2.27
N LYS A 183 -5.29 17.72 -2.17
CA LYS A 183 -6.36 18.48 -1.49
C LYS A 183 -7.70 18.33 -2.20
N GLU A 184 -7.71 18.38 -3.53
CA GLU A 184 -8.90 18.14 -4.35
C GLU A 184 -9.42 16.70 -4.18
N LEU A 185 -8.52 15.71 -4.21
CA LEU A 185 -8.82 14.31 -3.95
C LEU A 185 -9.56 14.14 -2.63
N TRP A 186 -8.98 14.66 -1.55
CA TRP A 186 -9.59 14.60 -0.23
C TRP A 186 -10.98 15.26 -0.19
N SER A 187 -11.09 16.46 -0.76
CA SER A 187 -12.37 17.19 -0.80
C SER A 187 -13.45 16.51 -1.66
N SER A 188 -13.03 15.64 -2.58
CA SER A 188 -13.91 14.88 -3.47
C SER A 188 -14.24 13.47 -2.97
N LEU A 189 -13.69 13.07 -1.82
CA LEU A 189 -13.95 11.77 -1.23
C LEU A 189 -15.43 11.71 -0.82
N PRO A 190 -16.22 10.75 -1.34
CA PRO A 190 -17.66 10.66 -1.07
C PRO A 190 -17.93 10.02 0.30
N VAL A 191 -17.26 10.47 1.35
CA VAL A 191 -17.41 9.93 2.70
C VAL A 191 -18.15 10.96 3.53
N ASP A 192 -19.43 10.67 3.77
CA ASP A 192 -20.19 11.36 4.81
C ASP A 192 -19.65 10.85 6.15
N PHE A 193 -18.86 11.69 6.82
CA PHE A 193 -18.43 11.45 8.18
C PHE A 193 -19.58 11.79 9.14
N GLU A 194 -20.61 10.95 9.16
CA GLU A 194 -21.62 11.02 10.22
C GLU A 194 -20.98 10.56 11.54
N ASP A 195 -20.38 11.51 12.25
CA ASP A 195 -19.65 11.26 13.49
C ASP A 195 -20.21 12.08 14.68
N GLU A 196 -21.48 12.48 14.61
CA GLU A 196 -22.17 13.24 15.66
C GLU A 196 -22.19 12.50 17.01
N HIS A 197 -22.09 11.17 16.99
CA HIS A 197 -21.98 10.32 18.18
C HIS A 197 -20.58 10.26 18.78
N LEU A 198 -19.66 11.13 18.33
CA LEU A 198 -18.27 11.15 18.75
C LEU A 198 -17.83 12.54 19.18
N GLU A 199 -17.05 12.60 20.26
CA GLU A 199 -16.42 13.82 20.74
C GLU A 199 -14.91 13.63 20.95
N VAL A 200 -14.15 14.71 20.76
CA VAL A 200 -12.71 14.74 21.04
C VAL A 200 -12.49 15.49 22.35
N ARG A 201 -11.82 14.87 23.32
CA ARG A 201 -11.51 15.47 24.63
C ARG A 201 -10.21 14.89 25.20
N PRO A 202 -9.64 15.41 26.32
CA PRO A 202 -8.43 14.84 26.91
C PRO A 202 -8.56 13.35 27.20
N SER A 203 -7.53 12.57 26.83
CA SER A 203 -7.51 11.11 26.99
C SER A 203 -7.48 10.67 28.46
N GLN A 204 -8.10 9.53 28.75
CA GLN A 204 -8.05 8.84 30.04
C GLN A 204 -6.71 8.14 30.28
N LEU A 205 -5.89 7.96 29.24
CA LEU A 205 -4.52 7.41 29.35
C LEU A 205 -3.55 8.40 30.03
N GLY A 206 -3.98 9.64 30.29
CA GLY A 206 -3.23 10.68 30.97
C GLY A 206 -2.73 11.78 30.03
N VAL A 207 -2.13 12.82 30.62
CA VAL A 207 -1.76 14.06 29.92
C VAL A 207 -0.79 13.81 28.75
N GLU A 208 0.06 12.80 28.85
CA GLU A 208 1.05 12.45 27.81
C GLU A 208 0.41 11.86 26.54
N ALA A 209 -0.80 11.30 26.63
CA ALA A 209 -1.52 10.77 25.48
C ALA A 209 -2.25 11.89 24.69
N GLY A 210 -2.39 13.08 25.27
CA GLY A 210 -3.06 14.20 24.63
C GLY A 210 -4.58 14.02 24.57
N LEU A 211 -5.12 13.98 23.35
CA LEU A 211 -6.56 13.89 23.10
C LEU A 211 -6.96 12.44 22.78
N GLY A 212 -8.18 12.09 23.16
CA GLY A 212 -8.85 10.82 22.85
C GLY A 212 -10.17 11.05 22.12
N LEU A 213 -10.68 9.99 21.49
CA LEU A 213 -12.00 9.98 20.87
C LEU A 213 -12.98 9.21 21.76
N PHE A 214 -14.13 9.79 22.04
CA PHE A 214 -15.12 9.25 22.98
C PHE A 214 -16.49 9.12 22.34
N ALA A 215 -17.25 8.11 22.76
CA ALA A 215 -18.64 7.94 22.36
C ALA A 215 -19.55 8.90 23.16
N THR A 216 -20.39 9.67 22.48
CA THR A 216 -21.39 10.57 23.12
C THR A 216 -22.74 9.89 23.36
N LYS A 217 -22.85 8.61 22.97
CA LYS A 217 -24.00 7.72 23.23
C LYS A 217 -23.50 6.28 23.20
N ALA A 218 -24.29 5.35 23.73
CA ALA A 218 -23.97 3.92 23.63
C ALA A 218 -23.91 3.45 22.17
N LEU A 219 -22.89 2.66 21.83
CA LEU A 219 -22.69 2.07 20.49
C LEU A 219 -22.76 0.54 20.59
N PRO A 220 -23.71 -0.14 19.92
CA PRO A 220 -23.74 -1.60 19.86
C PRO A 220 -22.50 -2.20 19.20
N ALA A 221 -22.16 -3.42 19.58
CA ALA A 221 -21.12 -4.23 18.95
C ALA A 221 -21.30 -4.34 17.42
N ASN A 222 -20.18 -4.44 16.69
CA ASN A 222 -20.10 -4.47 15.23
C ASN A 222 -20.68 -3.25 14.50
N GLN A 223 -20.86 -2.11 15.17
CA GLN A 223 -21.24 -0.86 14.53
C GLN A 223 -20.01 -0.19 13.88
N LEU A 224 -20.17 0.32 12.67
CA LEU A 224 -19.22 1.26 12.05
C LEU A 224 -19.21 2.57 12.86
N VAL A 225 -18.06 2.90 13.44
CA VAL A 225 -17.90 4.05 14.33
C VAL A 225 -17.43 5.27 13.58
N VAL A 226 -16.35 5.13 12.80
CA VAL A 226 -15.70 6.24 12.09
C VAL A 226 -14.84 5.71 10.94
N HIS A 227 -14.61 6.59 9.95
CA HIS A 227 -13.63 6.37 8.90
C HIS A 227 -12.30 7.04 9.25
N TYR A 228 -11.19 6.32 9.10
CA TYR A 228 -9.85 6.85 9.14
C TYR A 228 -9.41 7.15 7.70
N GLY A 229 -9.47 8.44 7.34
CA GLY A 229 -9.12 8.96 6.02
C GLY A 229 -8.05 10.05 6.10
N GLY A 230 -7.56 10.47 4.94
CA GLY A 230 -6.62 11.57 4.83
C GLY A 230 -5.90 11.63 3.49
N ASN A 231 -4.72 12.22 3.50
CA ASN A 231 -3.85 12.31 2.33
C ASN A 231 -3.36 10.93 1.92
N ILE A 232 -3.49 10.58 0.65
CA ILE A 232 -3.09 9.26 0.15
C ILE A 232 -1.61 9.26 -0.23
N HIS A 233 -0.90 8.22 0.20
CA HIS A 233 0.52 8.04 -0.04
C HIS A 233 0.85 6.62 -0.53
N THR A 234 1.86 6.53 -1.38
CA THR A 234 2.60 5.29 -1.63
C THR A 234 3.59 5.03 -0.49
N LEU A 235 4.14 3.80 -0.40
CA LEU A 235 5.22 3.51 0.57
C LEU A 235 6.37 4.53 0.48
N LYS A 236 6.80 4.87 -0.74
CA LYS A 236 7.94 5.77 -0.94
C LYS A 236 7.62 7.20 -0.51
N SER A 237 6.40 7.69 -0.78
CA SER A 237 6.01 9.05 -0.38
C SER A 237 5.69 9.14 1.11
N SER A 238 5.12 8.10 1.73
CA SER A 238 4.87 8.08 3.18
C SER A 238 6.17 8.10 3.99
N MET A 239 7.22 7.42 3.53
CA MET A 239 8.55 7.47 4.16
C MET A 239 9.20 8.87 4.14
N LYS A 240 8.74 9.78 3.26
CA LYS A 240 9.24 11.16 3.17
C LYS A 240 8.49 12.13 4.08
N LEU A 241 7.41 11.70 4.72
CA LEU A 241 6.67 12.53 5.66
C LEU A 241 7.55 12.85 6.87
N GLN A 242 7.54 14.11 7.28
CA GLN A 242 8.26 14.55 8.48
C GLN A 242 7.62 13.97 9.74
N ASP A 243 6.30 13.86 9.71
CA ASP A 243 5.49 13.29 10.76
C ASP A 243 4.86 11.98 10.27
N GLN A 244 5.08 10.90 11.02
CA GLN A 244 4.50 9.59 10.76
C GLN A 244 3.51 9.16 11.86
N GLU A 245 3.14 10.04 12.80
CA GLU A 245 2.25 9.69 13.92
C GLU A 245 0.85 9.26 13.43
N TYR A 246 0.41 9.83 12.31
CA TYR A 246 -0.95 9.69 11.77
C TYR A 246 -0.99 8.94 10.43
N VAL A 247 0.04 8.15 10.15
CA VAL A 247 0.15 7.37 8.91
C VAL A 247 -0.35 5.96 9.14
N MET A 248 -1.40 5.59 8.42
CA MET A 248 -2.01 4.26 8.44
C MET A 248 -1.79 3.55 7.12
N ARG A 249 -1.44 2.26 7.16
CA ARG A 249 -1.35 1.41 5.97
C ARG A 249 -2.71 0.79 5.66
N LEU A 250 -3.20 0.98 4.44
CA LEU A 250 -4.45 0.36 3.96
C LEU A 250 -4.21 -0.99 3.27
N GLY A 251 -3.03 -1.21 2.68
CA GLY A 251 -2.72 -2.45 1.96
C GLY A 251 -2.59 -3.69 2.88
N GLN A 252 -2.97 -4.86 2.36
CA GLN A 252 -2.82 -6.12 3.09
C GLN A 252 -1.35 -6.34 3.51
N THR A 253 -1.13 -6.68 4.78
CA THR A 253 0.09 -7.36 5.18
C THR A 253 0.12 -8.71 4.48
N ALA A 254 1.28 -9.13 3.96
CA ALA A 254 1.40 -10.36 3.17
C ALA A 254 0.80 -11.60 3.87
N SER A 255 0.72 -11.61 5.20
CA SER A 255 0.09 -12.69 5.98
C SER A 255 -1.44 -12.73 5.87
N ALA A 256 -2.11 -11.58 5.77
CA ALA A 256 -3.57 -11.52 5.62
C ALA A 256 -4.02 -11.92 4.21
N VAL A 257 -3.16 -11.70 3.20
CA VAL A 257 -3.43 -12.13 1.82
C VAL A 257 -3.63 -13.64 1.76
N ASP A 258 -2.82 -14.43 2.46
CA ASP A 258 -2.89 -15.89 2.40
C ASP A 258 -4.13 -16.46 3.12
N GLU A 259 -4.50 -15.89 4.27
CA GLU A 259 -5.69 -16.31 5.02
C GLU A 259 -7.00 -15.84 4.37
N LEU A 260 -7.07 -14.58 3.90
CA LEU A 260 -8.25 -14.06 3.22
C LEU A 260 -8.38 -14.61 1.79
N ALA A 261 -7.28 -14.86 1.07
CA ALA A 261 -7.34 -15.55 -0.22
C ALA A 261 -7.71 -17.04 -0.06
N ALA A 262 -7.45 -17.66 1.10
CA ALA A 262 -8.04 -18.95 1.43
C ALA A 262 -9.56 -18.86 1.66
N ALA A 263 -10.04 -17.83 2.36
CA ALA A 263 -11.47 -17.64 2.64
C ALA A 263 -12.31 -17.16 1.43
N CYS A 264 -11.75 -16.31 0.56
CA CYS A 264 -12.48 -15.64 -0.54
C CYS A 264 -12.39 -16.36 -1.90
N ARG A 265 -11.74 -17.53 -1.98
CA ARG A 265 -11.57 -18.32 -3.21
C ARG A 265 -12.89 -18.83 -3.83
N HIS A 266 -14.03 -18.62 -3.18
CA HIS A 266 -15.34 -19.10 -3.63
C HIS A 266 -16.32 -18.03 -4.10
N GLN A 267 -15.97 -16.73 -4.08
CA GLN A 267 -16.97 -15.68 -4.37
C GLN A 267 -16.53 -14.50 -5.27
N ARG A 268 -15.31 -14.49 -5.84
CA ARG A 268 -14.90 -13.36 -6.72
C ARG A 268 -15.10 -13.64 -8.22
N PRO A 269 -15.90 -12.84 -8.95
CA PRO A 269 -15.97 -12.89 -10.40
C PRO A 269 -14.66 -12.39 -11.03
N GLN A 270 -14.15 -13.13 -12.01
CA GLN A 270 -12.81 -12.97 -12.61
C GLN A 270 -12.60 -11.68 -13.43
N HIS A 271 -13.63 -10.84 -13.63
CA HIS A 271 -13.58 -9.74 -14.60
C HIS A 271 -13.18 -8.36 -14.04
N ALA A 272 -12.95 -8.20 -12.72
CA ALA A 272 -12.58 -6.91 -12.11
C ALA A 272 -11.07 -6.73 -11.85
N LEU A 273 -10.20 -7.58 -12.42
CA LEU A 273 -8.80 -7.74 -11.97
C LEU A 273 -7.71 -7.09 -12.85
N SER A 274 -8.01 -6.16 -13.75
CA SER A 274 -7.03 -5.70 -14.75
C SER A 274 -6.57 -4.24 -14.66
N GLN A 275 -6.71 -3.54 -13.53
CA GLN A 275 -5.96 -2.28 -13.33
C GLN A 275 -4.72 -2.49 -12.45
N PRO A 276 -3.51 -2.42 -13.03
CA PRO A 276 -2.26 -2.58 -12.30
C PRO A 276 -1.95 -1.30 -11.52
N CYS A 277 -2.48 -1.20 -10.31
CA CYS A 277 -1.94 -0.26 -9.32
C CYS A 277 -0.54 -0.75 -8.92
N SER A 278 0.47 0.12 -9.06
CA SER A 278 1.86 0.04 -8.57
C SER A 278 2.30 -1.28 -7.87
N HIS A 279 3.35 -1.93 -8.41
CA HIS A 279 3.88 -3.26 -8.05
C HIS A 279 4.24 -3.58 -6.56
N ASP A 280 4.02 -2.67 -5.61
CA ASP A 280 4.17 -2.94 -4.17
C ASP A 280 2.81 -2.98 -3.43
N GLY A 281 1.71 -2.56 -4.07
CA GLY A 281 0.34 -2.69 -3.57
C GLY A 281 0.01 -2.01 -2.23
N SER A 282 0.99 -1.36 -1.59
CA SER A 282 0.88 -0.80 -0.26
C SER A 282 0.47 0.66 -0.32
N LEU A 283 -0.82 0.91 -0.09
CA LEU A 283 -1.39 2.24 0.05
C LEU A 283 -1.34 2.69 1.51
N TYR A 284 -1.09 3.98 1.72
CA TYR A 284 -1.05 4.64 3.02
C TYR A 284 -1.99 5.84 3.03
N VAL A 285 -2.49 6.17 4.21
CA VAL A 285 -3.30 7.34 4.50
C VAL A 285 -2.64 8.13 5.61
N ASP A 286 -2.49 9.43 5.43
CA ASP A 286 -2.02 10.37 6.44
C ASP A 286 -3.16 11.30 6.88
N ALA A 287 -3.64 11.11 8.10
CA ALA A 287 -4.68 11.93 8.71
C ALA A 287 -4.11 13.17 9.44
N GLY A 288 -2.78 13.35 9.46
CA GLY A 288 -2.08 14.40 10.19
C GLY A 288 -2.61 15.81 9.88
N PRO A 289 -2.66 16.22 8.60
CA PRO A 289 -3.16 17.54 8.20
C PRO A 289 -4.68 17.74 8.39
N HIS A 290 -5.43 16.66 8.64
CA HIS A 290 -6.89 16.65 8.57
C HIS A 290 -7.53 16.61 9.94
N LEU A 291 -7.47 17.73 10.67
CA LEU A 291 -7.95 17.82 12.07
C LEU A 291 -9.43 17.46 12.26
N ALA A 292 -10.25 17.54 11.21
CA ALA A 292 -11.65 17.13 11.21
C ALA A 292 -11.86 15.61 11.15
N VAL A 293 -10.85 14.83 10.77
CA VAL A 293 -10.93 13.36 10.77
C VAL A 293 -10.87 12.86 12.21
N LYS A 294 -12.04 12.63 12.83
CA LYS A 294 -12.11 12.22 14.23
C LYS A 294 -11.34 10.93 14.53
N GLY A 295 -11.26 10.01 13.58
CA GLY A 295 -10.49 8.77 13.71
C GLY A 295 -9.01 8.97 14.05
N ARG A 296 -8.43 10.14 13.76
CA ARG A 296 -7.03 10.46 14.09
C ARG A 296 -6.75 10.63 15.59
N TYR A 297 -7.79 10.77 16.41
CA TYR A 297 -7.70 10.94 17.86
C TYR A 297 -7.95 9.64 18.65
N ILE A 298 -8.11 8.51 17.96
CA ILE A 298 -8.28 7.22 18.64
C ILE A 298 -6.91 6.75 19.09
N ASN A 299 -6.75 6.49 20.39
CA ASN A 299 -5.49 6.09 20.99
C ASN A 299 -5.30 4.56 20.95
N ASP A 300 -4.06 4.14 21.18
CA ASP A 300 -3.72 2.76 21.52
C ASP A 300 -3.45 2.67 23.03
N CYS A 301 -4.33 1.95 23.73
CA CYS A 301 -4.26 1.76 25.19
C CYS A 301 -3.31 0.64 25.63
N ARG A 302 -2.81 -0.19 24.71
CA ARG A 302 -1.86 -1.29 24.94
C ARG A 302 -2.33 -2.38 25.91
N SER A 303 -3.58 -2.32 26.36
CA SER A 303 -4.24 -3.34 27.16
C SER A 303 -5.17 -4.12 26.24
N LEU A 304 -4.86 -5.41 26.01
CA LEU A 304 -5.62 -6.27 25.11
C LEU A 304 -7.12 -6.31 25.45
N ASP A 305 -7.46 -6.24 26.75
CA ASP A 305 -8.85 -6.28 27.22
C ASP A 305 -9.58 -4.94 27.09
N SER A 306 -8.85 -3.85 26.80
CA SER A 306 -9.41 -2.49 26.73
C SER A 306 -9.73 -2.06 25.28
N TYR A 307 -9.25 -2.79 24.27
CA TYR A 307 -9.60 -2.49 22.88
C TYR A 307 -11.10 -2.73 22.64
N ASN A 308 -11.77 -1.68 22.19
CA ASN A 308 -13.19 -1.71 21.86
C ASN A 308 -13.45 -1.44 20.38
N LEU A 309 -12.40 -1.26 19.56
CA LEU A 309 -12.47 -1.12 18.12
C LEU A 309 -11.61 -2.15 17.37
N GLN A 310 -12.06 -2.53 16.19
CA GLN A 310 -11.30 -3.28 15.18
C GLN A 310 -11.18 -2.45 13.90
N LEU A 311 -10.00 -2.50 13.29
CA LEU A 311 -9.69 -1.80 12.04
C LEU A 311 -9.96 -2.71 10.83
N VAL A 312 -10.67 -2.20 9.84
CA VAL A 312 -10.87 -2.84 8.54
C VAL A 312 -10.33 -1.91 7.46
N CYS A 313 -9.21 -2.28 6.84
CA CYS A 313 -8.65 -1.49 5.76
C CYS A 313 -9.45 -1.69 4.46
N CYS A 314 -9.84 -0.59 3.81
CA CYS A 314 -10.56 -0.60 2.54
C CYS A 314 -9.74 0.12 1.46
N PRO A 315 -8.70 -0.52 0.88
CA PRO A 315 -7.87 0.09 -0.17
C PRO A 315 -8.69 0.62 -1.35
N GLU A 316 -9.76 -0.05 -1.75
CA GLU A 316 -10.63 0.40 -2.84
C GLU A 316 -11.44 1.67 -2.49
N LYS A 317 -11.57 1.98 -1.20
CA LYS A 317 -12.19 3.22 -0.70
C LYS A 317 -11.16 4.27 -0.27
N HIS A 318 -9.87 3.95 -0.32
CA HIS A 318 -8.80 4.83 0.18
C HIS A 318 -9.04 5.33 1.62
N VAL A 319 -9.68 4.50 2.46
CA VAL A 319 -9.90 4.74 3.90
C VAL A 319 -9.73 3.44 4.67
N ALA A 320 -9.64 3.54 5.99
CA ALA A 320 -9.93 2.41 6.88
C ALA A 320 -11.22 2.69 7.66
N GLU A 321 -11.96 1.63 7.97
CA GLU A 321 -13.20 1.66 8.74
C GLU A 321 -12.93 1.08 10.12
N LEU A 322 -13.38 1.75 11.18
CA LEU A 322 -13.28 1.24 12.54
C LEU A 322 -14.66 0.80 13.03
N PHE A 323 -14.75 -0.46 13.46
CA PHE A 323 -15.97 -1.07 13.99
C PHE A 323 -15.82 -1.36 15.47
N THR A 324 -16.87 -1.20 16.26
CA THR A 324 -16.89 -1.66 17.65
C THR A 324 -16.75 -3.19 17.74
N THR A 325 -15.93 -3.71 18.64
CA THR A 325 -15.79 -5.16 18.89
C THR A 325 -16.74 -5.70 19.96
N ARG A 326 -17.31 -4.80 20.76
CA ARG A 326 -18.30 -5.04 21.81
C ARG A 326 -19.21 -3.82 21.95
N ASP A 327 -20.22 -3.91 22.80
CA ASP A 327 -20.98 -2.73 23.18
C ASP A 327 -20.04 -1.72 23.88
N VAL A 328 -20.17 -0.44 23.51
CA VAL A 328 -19.42 0.70 24.04
C VAL A 328 -20.38 1.61 24.78
N GLU A 329 -20.04 1.97 26.01
CA GLU A 329 -20.88 2.83 26.84
C GLU A 329 -20.78 4.31 26.45
N GLU A 330 -21.79 5.09 26.80
CA GLU A 330 -21.71 6.55 26.67
C GLU A 330 -20.60 7.11 27.56
N GLY A 331 -19.75 7.97 26.98
CA GLY A 331 -18.59 8.55 27.65
C GLY A 331 -17.35 7.67 27.68
N GLU A 332 -17.40 6.47 27.10
CA GLU A 332 -16.24 5.57 26.99
C GLU A 332 -15.24 6.08 25.94
N GLU A 333 -13.94 5.97 26.22
CA GLU A 333 -12.88 6.26 25.24
C GLU A 333 -12.74 5.10 24.27
N LEU A 334 -12.49 5.42 23.00
CA LEU A 334 -12.30 4.44 21.95
C LEU A 334 -10.81 4.12 21.80
N PHE A 335 -10.50 2.82 21.67
CA PHE A 335 -9.15 2.31 21.51
C PHE A 335 -9.08 1.24 20.43
N PHE A 336 -8.04 1.29 19.61
CA PHE A 336 -7.67 0.19 18.71
C PHE A 336 -6.16 -0.10 18.82
N ASP A 337 -5.78 -1.32 18.46
CA ASP A 337 -4.39 -1.75 18.43
C ASP A 337 -3.68 -1.16 17.20
N TYR A 338 -2.68 -0.31 17.41
CA TYR A 338 -1.88 0.25 16.31
C TYR A 338 -0.95 -0.81 15.68
N GLY A 339 -0.75 -1.92 16.37
CA GLY A 339 0.09 -3.03 15.97
C GLY A 339 1.56 -2.86 16.38
N HIS A 340 2.24 -4.00 16.55
CA HIS A 340 3.63 -4.06 17.00
C HIS A 340 4.59 -3.17 16.19
N ARG A 341 4.44 -3.13 14.85
CA ARG A 341 5.34 -2.38 13.97
C ARG A 341 5.34 -0.89 14.27
N TYR A 342 4.18 -0.30 14.58
CA TYR A 342 4.09 1.10 14.97
C TYR A 342 4.96 1.37 16.20
N TRP A 343 4.84 0.51 17.20
CA TRP A 343 5.60 0.62 18.45
C TRP A 343 7.09 0.35 18.26
N ASP A 344 7.47 -0.62 17.44
CA ASP A 344 8.86 -0.93 17.11
C ASP A 344 9.56 0.27 16.46
N ASP A 345 8.91 0.89 15.47
CA ASP A 345 9.45 2.04 14.74
C ASP A 345 9.64 3.25 15.70
N ARG A 346 8.72 3.45 16.65
CA ARG A 346 8.81 4.48 17.68
C ARG A 346 9.90 4.23 18.71
N LEU A 347 10.07 2.98 19.13
CA LEU A 347 11.14 2.59 20.05
C LEU A 347 12.51 2.78 19.41
N ALA A 348 12.66 2.42 18.13
CA ALA A 348 13.90 2.58 17.37
C ALA A 348 14.30 4.05 17.18
N THR A 349 13.33 4.95 16.97
CA THR A 349 13.56 6.38 16.79
C THR A 349 13.79 7.13 18.11
N GLY A 350 13.56 6.49 19.26
CA GLY A 350 13.62 7.14 20.57
C GLY A 350 12.49 8.15 20.81
N ALA A 351 11.46 8.15 19.94
CA ALA A 351 10.31 9.04 20.03
C ALA A 351 9.34 8.66 21.16
N VAL A 352 9.45 7.46 21.74
CA VAL A 352 8.60 7.04 22.86
C VAL A 352 8.94 7.85 24.11
N CYS A 353 7.96 8.64 24.59
CA CYS A 353 8.05 9.33 25.88
C CYS A 353 8.42 8.33 26.99
N LYS A 354 9.34 8.71 27.89
CA LYS A 354 9.88 7.83 28.94
C LYS A 354 8.80 7.21 29.85
N VAL A 355 7.61 7.81 29.90
CA VAL A 355 6.45 7.32 30.66
C VAL A 355 5.88 6.03 30.03
N LEU A 356 5.79 5.97 28.70
CA LEU A 356 5.25 4.80 27.99
C LEU A 356 6.14 3.56 28.09
N ARG A 357 7.46 3.72 28.32
CA ARG A 357 8.35 2.57 28.57
C ARG A 357 7.94 1.76 29.80
N LYS A 358 7.36 2.40 30.82
CA LYS A 358 6.91 1.70 32.04
C LYS A 358 5.60 0.95 31.84
N GLN A 359 4.85 1.27 30.79
CA GLN A 359 3.58 0.65 30.44
C GLN A 359 3.71 -0.38 29.30
N ILE A 360 4.93 -0.61 28.76
CA ILE A 360 5.19 -1.74 27.87
C ILE A 360 5.05 -3.01 28.73
N PRO A 361 4.06 -3.90 28.47
CA PRO A 361 4.00 -5.17 29.17
C PRO A 361 5.33 -5.90 29.01
N ILE A 362 5.80 -6.60 30.04
CA ILE A 362 7.15 -7.22 30.07
C ILE A 362 7.37 -8.13 28.86
N GLU A 363 6.32 -8.73 28.31
CA GLU A 363 6.37 -9.58 27.11
C GLU A 363 6.75 -8.83 25.81
N TYR A 364 6.80 -7.50 25.83
CA TYR A 364 7.21 -6.63 24.71
C TYR A 364 8.49 -5.80 24.99
N GLN A 365 9.15 -6.02 26.14
CA GLN A 365 10.46 -5.41 26.47
C GLN A 365 11.58 -6.39 26.14
#